data_AF-A0A7W5KYP1-F1
#
_entry.id   AF-A0A7W5KYP1-F1
#
_cell.length_a   1.000
_cell.length_b   1.000
_cell.length_c   1.000
_cell.angle_alpha   90.00
_cell.angle_beta   90.00
_cell.angle_gamma   90.00
#
_symmetry.space_group_name_H-M   'P 1'
#
loop_
_entity.id
_entity.type
_entity.pdbx_description
1 polymer ?
#
loop_
_entity_poly.entity_id
_entity_poly.type
_entity_poly.pdbx_seq_one_letter_code
_entity_poly.pdbx_strand_id
1 'polypeptide(L)'
;MAEAADADAYSAGEPMAPGSDGERPSGWRGKFHDWDVVVGAGAIYGPKFEGSKDFKVMPVPFISATFFNDYVHLGPGGVSVDLYKVENFKVSARGGIEFGRNEDDSSHLEGLGDIDDAGVVGAAISYELGPIELSAGIDKIIGGSDGLTGKFGAEYSHFAGRFIFSAGAGHLG
;
A
#
# COMPACT_ATOMS: atom_id res chain seq x y z
N MET A 1 51.14 -8.89 16.65
CA MET A 1 50.02 -8.87 17.59
C MET A 1 49.65 -7.42 17.83
N ALA A 2 48.48 -7.01 17.38
CA ALA A 2 47.76 -5.83 17.86
C ALA A 2 46.27 -6.16 17.66
N GLU A 3 45.57 -6.37 18.78
CA GLU A 3 44.18 -6.79 18.86
C GLU A 3 43.39 -5.71 19.62
N ALA A 4 42.25 -5.36 19.03
CA ALA A 4 40.95 -4.93 19.55
C ALA A 4 40.76 -3.66 20.43
N ALA A 5 39.68 -2.96 20.05
CA ALA A 5 38.65 -2.27 20.84
C ALA A 5 39.10 -1.06 21.69
N ASP A 6 38.34 0.01 21.91
CA ASP A 6 36.89 0.19 21.97
C ASP A 6 36.58 1.66 21.61
N ALA A 7 35.45 1.90 20.95
CA ALA A 7 34.92 3.25 20.74
C ALA A 7 33.56 3.33 21.44
N ASP A 8 33.63 3.56 22.75
CA ASP A 8 32.46 3.88 23.57
C ASP A 8 31.97 5.31 23.32
N ALA A 9 30.65 5.43 23.46
CA ALA A 9 29.90 6.63 23.84
C ALA A 9 29.63 7.66 22.74
N TYR A 10 28.58 7.40 21.96
CA TYR A 10 27.51 8.39 21.78
C TYR A 10 26.14 7.72 21.97
N SER A 11 25.53 8.02 23.12
CA SER A 11 24.15 7.70 23.46
C SER A 11 23.23 8.42 22.45
N ALA A 12 22.67 7.66 21.52
CA ALA A 12 21.55 8.12 20.70
C ALA A 12 20.30 8.03 21.58
N GLY A 13 19.80 9.20 22.00
CA GLY A 13 18.48 9.31 22.59
C GLY A 13 17.46 8.72 21.63
N GLU A 14 16.77 7.70 22.10
CA GLU A 14 15.70 6.99 21.40
C GLU A 14 14.67 8.00 20.85
N PRO A 15 14.28 7.96 19.57
CA PRO A 15 13.05 8.59 19.15
C PRO A 15 11.91 7.80 19.80
N MET A 16 11.48 8.35 20.94
CA MET A 16 10.35 7.91 21.73
C MET A 16 9.14 7.78 20.79
N ALA A 17 8.74 6.54 20.50
CA ALA A 17 7.40 6.27 20.02
C ALA A 17 6.44 7.00 20.98
N PRO A 18 5.39 7.69 20.50
CA PRO A 18 4.38 8.21 21.40
C PRO A 18 3.81 7.04 22.19
N GLY A 19 4.22 6.95 23.45
CA GLY A 19 3.76 5.96 24.40
C GLY A 19 2.24 6.08 24.50
N SER A 20 1.56 4.97 24.22
CA SER A 20 0.14 4.83 24.48
C SER A 20 -0.10 4.52 25.96
N ASP A 21 0.53 5.30 26.84
CA ASP A 21 0.34 5.22 28.29
C ASP A 21 -0.73 6.22 28.72
N GLY A 22 -1.95 5.91 28.31
CA GLY A 22 -3.15 6.45 28.91
C GLY A 22 -4.01 5.27 29.32
N GLU A 23 -4.09 5.01 30.63
CA GLU A 23 -5.00 4.04 31.22
C GLU A 23 -6.43 4.29 30.72
N ARG A 24 -6.86 3.54 29.69
CA ARG A 24 -8.23 3.57 29.22
C ARG A 24 -9.07 2.80 30.22
N PRO A 25 -10.18 3.37 30.75
CA PRO A 25 -11.01 2.68 31.72
C PRO A 25 -11.49 1.36 31.13
N SER A 26 -11.30 0.29 31.90
CA SER A 26 -11.66 -1.08 31.54
C SER A 26 -13.18 -1.24 31.43
N GLY A 27 -13.72 -0.94 30.25
CA GLY A 27 -15.11 -1.14 29.88
C GLY A 27 -15.22 -2.26 28.83
N TRP A 28 -15.69 -3.42 29.28
CA TRP A 28 -16.22 -4.55 28.50
C TRP A 28 -15.31 -5.10 27.37
N ARG A 29 -14.35 -5.92 27.77
CA ARG A 29 -13.54 -6.74 26.85
C ARG A 29 -14.38 -7.85 26.19
N GLY A 30 -14.95 -7.56 25.02
CA GLY A 30 -15.05 -8.53 23.93
C GLY A 30 -13.83 -8.32 23.02
N LYS A 31 -13.04 -9.37 22.76
CA LYS A 31 -11.85 -9.29 21.89
C LYS A 31 -12.26 -9.11 20.42
N PHE A 32 -12.40 -7.85 19.99
CA PHE A 32 -12.25 -7.39 18.61
C PHE A 32 -11.24 -6.22 18.61
N HIS A 33 -10.09 -6.41 19.25
CA HIS A 33 -9.17 -5.31 19.62
C HIS A 33 -8.03 -5.04 18.61
N ASP A 34 -7.96 -5.79 17.50
CA ASP A 34 -6.74 -5.81 16.65
C ASP A 34 -6.97 -5.30 15.23
N TRP A 35 -8.04 -4.53 14.97
CA TRP A 35 -8.38 -4.03 13.63
C TRP A 35 -8.24 -2.50 13.60
N ASP A 36 -7.41 -2.00 12.70
CA ASP A 36 -7.32 -0.58 12.32
C ASP A 36 -8.07 -0.38 11.00
N VAL A 37 -8.89 0.66 10.90
CA VAL A 37 -9.68 0.97 9.71
C VAL A 37 -9.52 2.44 9.39
N VAL A 38 -9.10 2.73 8.16
CA VAL A 38 -8.97 4.07 7.62
C VAL A 38 -10.03 4.29 6.56
N VAL A 39 -10.82 5.36 6.73
CA VAL A 39 -11.79 5.83 5.74
C VAL A 39 -11.41 7.25 5.36
N GLY A 40 -11.27 7.49 4.06
CA GLY A 40 -10.91 8.77 3.48
C GLY A 40 -11.60 8.99 2.14
N ALA A 41 -11.43 10.18 1.62
CA ALA A 41 -11.84 10.52 0.26
C ALA A 41 -10.89 11.57 -0.30
N GLY A 42 -10.65 11.53 -1.60
CA GLY A 42 -9.83 12.47 -2.33
C GLY A 42 -10.41 12.74 -3.71
N ALA A 43 -9.66 13.47 -4.53
CA ALA A 43 -9.99 13.65 -5.93
C ALA A 43 -8.72 13.60 -6.77
N ILE A 44 -8.82 12.97 -7.94
CA ILE A 44 -7.76 12.92 -8.94
C ILE A 44 -8.08 13.98 -10.00
N TYR A 45 -7.12 14.84 -10.30
CA TYR A 45 -7.19 15.77 -11.44
C TYR A 45 -6.21 15.31 -12.51
N GLY A 46 -6.71 15.01 -13.71
CA GLY A 46 -5.89 14.48 -14.79
C GLY A 46 -6.58 14.55 -16.16
N PRO A 47 -5.82 14.28 -17.24
CA PRO A 47 -6.36 14.27 -18.59
C PRO A 47 -7.40 13.14 -18.73
N LYS A 48 -8.43 13.35 -19.57
CA LYS A 48 -9.48 12.34 -19.80
C LYS A 48 -8.91 11.04 -20.38
N PHE A 49 -7.88 11.16 -21.22
CA PHE A 49 -7.14 10.07 -21.87
C PHE A 49 -5.70 10.53 -22.08
N GLU A 50 -4.77 9.59 -22.30
CA GLU A 50 -3.37 9.91 -22.58
C GLU A 50 -3.25 10.88 -23.79
N GLY A 51 -2.56 12.01 -23.58
CA GLY A 51 -2.40 13.06 -24.61
C GLY A 51 -3.57 14.04 -24.77
N SER A 52 -4.67 13.88 -24.02
CA SER A 52 -5.81 14.79 -24.10
C SER A 52 -5.52 16.17 -23.49
N LYS A 53 -6.08 17.23 -24.11
CA LYS A 53 -6.11 18.60 -23.55
C LYS A 53 -7.27 18.81 -22.58
N ASP A 54 -8.22 17.88 -22.54
CA ASP A 54 -9.36 17.93 -21.65
C ASP A 54 -9.01 17.26 -20.32
N PHE A 55 -9.19 18.01 -19.23
CA PHE A 55 -8.99 17.52 -17.87
C PHE A 55 -10.34 17.25 -17.19
N LYS A 56 -10.35 16.28 -16.26
CA LYS A 56 -11.49 16.03 -15.37
C LYS A 56 -11.02 15.87 -13.93
N VAL A 57 -11.89 16.25 -13.01
CA VAL A 57 -11.75 15.93 -11.58
C VAL A 57 -12.58 14.66 -11.32
N MET A 58 -11.97 13.66 -10.70
CA MET A 58 -12.60 12.40 -10.35
C MET A 58 -12.58 12.23 -8.84
N PRO A 59 -13.73 12.23 -8.14
CA PRO A 59 -13.75 11.92 -6.71
C PRO A 59 -13.37 10.45 -6.51
N VAL A 60 -12.56 10.18 -5.48
CA VAL A 60 -12.05 8.85 -5.16
C VAL A 60 -12.27 8.58 -3.67
N PRO A 61 -13.21 7.70 -3.29
CA PRO A 61 -13.28 7.21 -1.93
C PRO A 61 -12.06 6.31 -1.64
N PHE A 62 -11.67 6.25 -0.38
CA PHE A 62 -10.57 5.42 0.08
C PHE A 62 -11.00 4.69 1.36
N ILE A 63 -10.98 3.37 1.34
CA ILE A 63 -11.17 2.55 2.53
C ILE A 63 -10.02 1.55 2.60
N SER A 64 -9.38 1.46 3.75
CA SER A 64 -8.43 0.39 4.06
C SER A 64 -8.64 -0.14 5.46
N ALA A 65 -8.23 -1.38 5.68
CA ALA A 65 -8.25 -2.01 6.98
C ALA A 65 -6.99 -2.85 7.18
N THR A 66 -6.44 -2.83 8.39
CA THR A 66 -5.29 -3.62 8.79
C THR A 66 -5.65 -4.43 10.02
N PHE A 67 -5.30 -5.71 10.03
CA PHE A 67 -5.65 -6.63 11.10
C PHE A 67 -4.60 -7.74 11.25
N PHE A 68 -4.74 -8.52 12.33
CA PHE A 68 -3.74 -9.52 12.75
C PHE A 68 -2.38 -8.89 13.00
N ASN A 69 -2.31 -7.91 13.91
CA ASN A 69 -1.04 -7.32 14.35
C ASN A 69 -0.20 -6.76 13.19
N ASP A 70 -0.86 -6.05 12.28
CA ASP A 70 -0.31 -5.41 11.08
C ASP A 70 0.21 -6.33 9.99
N TYR A 71 -0.17 -7.62 10.00
CA TYR A 71 0.24 -8.57 8.97
C TYR A 71 -0.71 -8.63 7.77
N VAL A 72 -2.01 -8.39 7.97
CA VAL A 72 -2.99 -8.46 6.88
C VAL A 72 -3.56 -7.07 6.61
N HIS A 73 -3.49 -6.66 5.35
CA HIS A 73 -3.93 -5.36 4.88
C HIS A 73 -4.98 -5.55 3.78
N LEU A 74 -6.05 -4.78 3.86
CA LEU A 74 -7.09 -4.67 2.86
C LEU A 74 -7.16 -3.23 2.38
N GLY A 75 -7.25 -3.03 1.08
CA GLY A 75 -7.41 -1.69 0.50
C GLY A 75 -7.88 -1.74 -0.95
N PRO A 76 -7.85 -0.60 -1.66
CA PRO A 76 -8.32 -0.52 -3.04
C PRO A 76 -7.59 -1.44 -4.02
N GLY A 77 -6.35 -1.83 -3.69
CA GLY A 77 -5.55 -2.77 -4.49
C GLY A 77 -5.77 -4.25 -4.16
N GLY A 78 -6.72 -4.58 -3.26
CA GLY A 78 -6.98 -5.94 -2.79
C GLY A 78 -6.45 -6.22 -1.40
N VAL A 79 -6.12 -7.49 -1.14
CA VAL A 79 -5.53 -7.99 0.10
C VAL A 79 -4.02 -8.16 -0.05
N SER A 80 -3.27 -7.80 0.98
CA SER A 80 -1.87 -8.17 1.12
C SER A 80 -1.60 -8.78 2.48
N VAL A 81 -0.71 -9.77 2.50
CA VAL A 81 -0.28 -10.46 3.71
C VAL A 81 1.22 -10.39 3.80
N ASP A 82 1.73 -9.80 4.87
CA ASP A 82 3.14 -9.79 5.17
C ASP A 82 3.55 -11.19 5.61
N LEU A 83 4.45 -11.83 4.87
CA LEU A 83 4.96 -13.16 5.17
C LEU A 83 6.16 -13.07 6.10
N TYR A 84 6.91 -11.98 5.98
CA TYR A 84 8.11 -11.73 6.76
C TYR A 84 8.31 -10.23 6.94
N LYS A 85 8.65 -9.82 8.17
CA LYS A 85 8.95 -8.43 8.53
C LYS A 85 10.10 -8.45 9.52
N VAL A 86 11.26 -7.93 9.11
CA VAL A 86 12.45 -7.83 9.97
C VAL A 86 13.11 -6.50 9.74
N GLU A 87 13.25 -5.75 10.83
CA GLU A 87 13.82 -4.40 10.84
C GLU A 87 13.15 -3.54 9.77
N ASN A 88 13.88 -3.32 8.68
CA ASN A 88 13.51 -2.43 7.59
C ASN A 88 13.07 -3.19 6.34
N PHE A 89 13.03 -4.53 6.37
CA PHE A 89 12.71 -5.36 5.22
C PHE A 89 11.39 -6.10 5.40
N LYS A 90 10.58 -6.11 4.35
CA LYS A 90 9.27 -6.76 4.33
C LYS A 90 9.09 -7.57 3.06
N VAL A 91 8.49 -8.75 3.20
CA VAL A 91 8.06 -9.61 2.09
C VAL A 91 6.57 -9.85 2.24
N SER A 92 5.82 -9.65 1.17
CA SER A 92 4.36 -9.71 1.20
C SER A 92 3.82 -10.53 0.03
N ALA A 93 2.79 -11.33 0.28
CA ALA A 93 1.92 -11.89 -0.74
C ALA A 93 0.75 -10.94 -1.01
N ARG A 94 0.26 -10.89 -2.25
CA ARG A 94 -0.84 -10.03 -2.67
C ARG A 94 -1.90 -10.84 -3.40
N GLY A 95 -3.15 -10.46 -3.20
CA GLY A 95 -4.31 -11.06 -3.83
C GLY A 95 -5.35 -9.99 -4.10
N GLY A 96 -6.06 -10.09 -5.22
CA GLY A 96 -7.07 -9.12 -5.57
C GLY A 96 -8.02 -9.63 -6.64
N ILE A 97 -9.01 -8.82 -6.94
CA ILE A 97 -9.93 -9.04 -8.05
C ILE A 97 -9.92 -7.75 -8.87
N GLU A 98 -9.63 -7.87 -10.15
CA GLU A 98 -9.93 -6.83 -11.12
C GLU A 98 -11.34 -7.05 -11.61
N PHE A 99 -12.24 -6.15 -11.18
CA PHE A 99 -13.61 -6.18 -11.65
C PHE A 99 -13.62 -5.84 -13.15
N GLY A 100 -14.29 -6.70 -13.89
CA GLY A 100 -14.51 -6.58 -15.32
C GLY A 100 -15.25 -5.29 -15.68
N ARG A 101 -15.26 -4.99 -16.97
CA ARG A 101 -16.06 -3.89 -17.54
C ARG A 101 -17.15 -4.49 -18.41
N ASN A 102 -18.40 -4.19 -18.07
CA ASN A 102 -19.55 -4.54 -18.91
C ASN A 102 -19.78 -3.43 -19.94
N GLU A 103 -20.05 -3.79 -21.20
CA GLU A 103 -20.30 -2.83 -22.30
C GLU A 103 -21.46 -1.85 -22.04
N ASP A 104 -22.40 -2.18 -21.16
CA ASP A 104 -23.68 -1.47 -21.01
C ASP A 104 -23.62 -0.11 -20.27
N ASP A 105 -22.46 0.33 -19.75
CA ASP A 105 -22.35 1.58 -18.97
C ASP A 105 -22.26 2.86 -19.84
N SER A 106 -22.10 2.75 -21.17
CA SER A 106 -22.32 3.89 -22.07
C SER A 106 -22.59 3.45 -23.51
N SER A 107 -23.46 4.20 -24.22
CA SER A 107 -23.79 4.01 -25.64
C SER A 107 -22.63 4.24 -26.64
N HIS A 108 -21.39 4.28 -26.15
CA HIS A 108 -20.14 4.43 -26.92
C HIS A 108 -19.25 3.18 -26.84
N LEU A 109 -19.72 2.08 -26.22
CA LEU A 109 -18.96 0.84 -26.05
C LEU A 109 -19.66 -0.36 -26.71
N GLU A 110 -20.43 -0.17 -27.79
CA GLU A 110 -20.86 -1.30 -28.62
C GLU A 110 -19.66 -1.84 -29.42
N GLY A 111 -19.14 -3.02 -29.06
CA GLY A 111 -18.23 -3.82 -29.89
C GLY A 111 -16.78 -3.95 -29.39
N LEU A 112 -16.49 -3.68 -28.11
CA LEU A 112 -15.18 -3.89 -27.49
C LEU A 112 -15.08 -5.20 -26.70
N GLY A 113 -16.20 -5.89 -26.47
CA GLY A 113 -16.28 -7.18 -25.79
C GLY A 113 -16.21 -7.04 -24.26
N ASP A 114 -16.97 -7.88 -23.57
CA ASP A 114 -16.96 -7.96 -22.11
C ASP A 114 -15.59 -8.47 -21.62
N ILE A 115 -15.01 -7.77 -20.65
CA ILE A 115 -13.86 -8.29 -19.90
C ILE A 115 -14.42 -8.94 -18.65
N ASP A 116 -14.31 -10.27 -18.55
CA ASP A 116 -14.68 -11.00 -17.34
C ASP A 116 -13.82 -10.56 -16.14
N ASP A 117 -14.37 -10.70 -14.93
CA ASP A 117 -13.62 -10.52 -13.68
C ASP A 117 -12.34 -11.37 -13.69
N ALA A 118 -11.23 -10.76 -13.30
CA ALA A 118 -9.92 -11.40 -13.27
C ALA A 118 -9.38 -11.47 -11.84
N GLY A 119 -8.78 -12.60 -11.48
CA GLY A 119 -8.07 -12.74 -10.22
C GLY A 119 -6.65 -12.22 -10.34
N VAL A 120 -6.17 -11.48 -9.35
CA VAL A 120 -4.77 -11.04 -9.27
C VAL A 120 -4.09 -11.77 -8.12
N VAL A 121 -2.92 -12.34 -8.38
CA VAL A 121 -2.03 -12.89 -7.35
C VAL A 121 -0.62 -12.38 -7.54
N GLY A 122 0.07 -12.04 -6.46
CA GLY A 122 1.37 -11.41 -6.57
C GLY A 122 2.22 -11.54 -5.33
N ALA A 123 3.44 -11.05 -5.47
CA ALA A 123 4.37 -10.90 -4.37
C ALA A 123 5.01 -9.51 -4.44
N ALA A 124 5.47 -9.02 -3.29
CA ALA A 124 6.23 -7.80 -3.19
C ALA A 124 7.30 -7.93 -2.11
N ILE A 125 8.35 -7.15 -2.28
CA ILE A 125 9.34 -6.87 -1.26
C ILE A 125 9.45 -5.35 -1.10
N SER A 126 9.68 -4.90 0.12
CA SER A 126 10.01 -3.50 0.40
C SER A 126 11.17 -3.38 1.37
N TYR A 127 11.91 -2.28 1.24
CA TYR A 127 13.02 -1.95 2.12
C TYR A 127 12.99 -0.48 2.52
N GLU A 128 13.00 -0.23 3.82
CA GLU A 128 12.92 1.10 4.44
C GLU A 128 14.31 1.65 4.75
N LEU A 129 14.61 2.82 4.21
CA LEU A 129 15.84 3.58 4.35
C LEU A 129 15.51 4.93 5.00
N GLY A 130 15.10 4.89 6.27
CA GLY A 130 14.63 6.06 6.99
C GLY A 130 13.36 6.63 6.35
N PRO A 131 13.39 7.83 5.75
CA PRO A 131 12.22 8.40 5.10
C PRO A 131 11.96 7.84 3.69
N ILE A 132 12.82 6.99 3.13
CA ILE A 132 12.66 6.42 1.79
C ILE A 132 12.25 4.95 1.88
N GLU A 133 11.22 4.52 1.16
CA GLU A 133 10.90 3.12 0.92
C GLU A 133 11.25 2.76 -0.53
N LEU A 134 11.96 1.65 -0.72
CA LEU A 134 12.16 1.02 -2.02
C LEU A 134 11.28 -0.21 -2.13
N SER A 135 10.58 -0.38 -3.25
CA SER A 135 9.69 -1.51 -3.46
C SER A 135 9.91 -2.18 -4.81
N ALA A 136 9.70 -3.50 -4.81
CA ALA A 136 9.68 -4.31 -6.03
C ALA A 136 8.59 -5.38 -5.90
N GLY A 137 7.94 -5.74 -6.99
CA GLY A 137 6.88 -6.72 -6.98
C GLY A 137 6.58 -7.32 -8.34
N ILE A 138 5.85 -8.42 -8.30
CA ILE A 138 5.31 -9.09 -9.48
C ILE A 138 3.84 -9.42 -9.23
N ASP A 139 2.99 -9.18 -10.22
CA ASP A 139 1.58 -9.53 -10.22
C ASP A 139 1.26 -10.38 -11.43
N LYS A 140 0.53 -11.46 -11.21
CA LYS A 140 -0.04 -12.30 -12.26
C LYS A 140 -1.55 -12.17 -12.23
N ILE A 141 -2.12 -11.86 -13.39
CA ILE A 141 -3.56 -11.87 -13.63
C ILE A 141 -3.95 -13.26 -14.14
N ILE A 142 -5.05 -13.79 -13.63
CA ILE A 142 -5.57 -15.12 -13.92
C ILE A 142 -7.07 -15.00 -14.21
N GLY A 143 -7.48 -15.39 -15.42
CA GLY A 143 -8.87 -15.26 -15.87
C GLY A 143 -9.16 -13.89 -16.48
N GLY A 144 -10.13 -13.81 -17.40
CA GLY A 144 -10.43 -12.62 -18.21
C GLY A 144 -9.30 -12.26 -19.19
N SER A 145 -8.12 -11.94 -18.67
CA SER A 145 -6.88 -11.69 -19.41
C SER A 145 -5.68 -12.26 -18.65
N ASP A 146 -4.83 -13.02 -19.31
CA ASP A 146 -3.58 -13.50 -18.70
C ASP A 146 -2.47 -12.48 -18.89
N GLY A 147 -1.84 -12.06 -17.79
CA GLY A 147 -0.77 -11.07 -17.79
C GLY A 147 0.19 -11.26 -16.61
N LEU A 148 1.45 -10.88 -16.82
CA LEU A 148 2.44 -10.76 -15.76
C LEU A 148 2.97 -9.33 -15.79
N THR A 149 2.93 -8.65 -14.65
CA THR A 149 3.40 -7.27 -14.51
C THR A 149 4.45 -7.20 -13.41
N GLY A 150 5.63 -6.70 -13.76
CA GLY A 150 6.66 -6.29 -12.83
C GLY A 150 6.43 -4.85 -12.35
N LYS A 151 6.70 -4.61 -11.06
CA LYS A 151 6.54 -3.30 -10.42
C LYS A 151 7.82 -2.94 -9.70
N PHE A 152 8.26 -1.70 -9.83
CA PHE A 152 9.38 -1.15 -9.07
C PHE A 152 9.05 0.29 -8.67
N GLY A 153 9.41 0.68 -7.46
CA GLY A 153 9.09 2.00 -6.95
C GLY A 153 10.02 2.49 -5.87
N ALA A 154 9.98 3.80 -5.67
CA ALA A 154 10.58 4.49 -4.54
C ALA A 154 9.58 5.53 -4.02
N GLU A 155 9.41 5.60 -2.71
CA GLU A 155 8.56 6.58 -2.02
C GLU A 155 9.37 7.28 -0.94
N TYR A 156 9.28 8.60 -0.88
CA TYR A 156 9.79 9.40 0.22
C TYR A 156 8.62 9.88 1.07
N SER A 157 8.69 9.67 2.38
CA SER A 157 7.65 10.05 3.34
C SER A 157 8.26 10.81 4.53
N HIS A 158 7.66 11.95 4.86
CA HIS A 158 8.09 12.80 5.96
C HIS A 158 6.91 13.20 6.86
N PHE A 159 7.06 12.95 8.16
CA PHE A 159 6.08 13.31 9.18
C PHE A 159 6.37 14.72 9.72
N ALA A 160 5.36 15.58 9.70
CA ALA A 160 5.41 16.92 10.27
C ALA A 160 4.22 17.10 11.23
N GLY A 161 4.42 16.74 12.49
CA GLY A 161 3.38 16.73 13.50
C GLY A 161 2.29 15.71 13.17
N ARG A 162 1.09 16.18 12.83
CA ARG A 162 -0.05 15.34 12.44
C ARG A 162 -0.16 15.09 10.93
N PHE A 163 0.73 15.70 10.16
CA PHE A 163 0.69 15.66 8.69
C PHE A 163 1.76 14.73 8.16
N ILE A 164 1.42 13.99 7.11
CA ILE A 164 2.35 13.16 6.35
C ILE A 164 2.46 13.80 4.97
N PHE A 165 3.68 14.01 4.53
CA PHE A 165 3.99 14.41 3.17
C PHE A 165 4.70 13.27 2.50
N SER A 166 4.16 12.75 1.41
CA SER A 166 4.82 11.72 0.61
C SER A 166 4.94 12.11 -0.86
N ALA A 167 5.99 11.58 -1.48
CA ALA A 167 6.25 11.72 -2.91
C ALA A 167 6.87 10.42 -3.40
N GLY A 168 6.32 9.85 -4.48
CA GLY A 168 6.79 8.58 -5.01
C GLY A 168 6.93 8.58 -6.52
N ALA A 169 7.74 7.65 -7.01
CA ALA A 169 7.87 7.31 -8.42
C ALA A 169 7.86 5.80 -8.56
N GLY A 170 7.22 5.29 -9.63
CA GLY A 170 7.16 3.87 -9.90
C GLY A 170 7.05 3.56 -11.38
N HIS A 171 7.43 2.35 -11.74
CA HIS A 171 7.32 1.81 -13.08
C HIS A 171 6.63 0.45 -13.05
N LEU A 172 5.83 0.21 -14.08
CA LEU A 172 5.07 -1.01 -14.32
C LEU A 172 5.46 -1.50 -15.73
N GLY A 173 5.78 -2.78 -15.88
CA GLY A 173 6.21 -3.37 -17.15
C GLY A 173 6.03 -4.86 -17.25
#